data_AF-A0A318L8Z4-F1
#
_entry.id   AF-A0A318L8Z4-F1
#
_cell.length_a   1.000
_cell.length_b   1.000
_cell.length_c   1.000
_cell.angle_alpha   90.00
_cell.angle_beta   90.00
_cell.angle_gamma   90.00
#
_symmetry.space_group_name_H-M   'P 1'
#
loop_
_entity.id
_entity.type
_entity.pdbx_description
1 polymer ?
#
loop_
_entity_poly.entity_id
_entity_poly.type
_entity_poly.pdbx_seq_one_letter_code
_entity_poly.pdbx_strand_id
1 'polypeptide(L)' 'MAAWLRVNAEALRVKYVIWQGRYWDPTTSDQEGWGERYTGGGVYNVADPTGGHYDHIHVSFRE' A
#
# COMPACT_ATOMS: atom_id res chain seq x y z
N MET A 1 -5.47 -10.55 1.66
CA MET A 1 -3.99 -10.54 1.78
C MET A 1 -3.45 -9.20 2.31
N ALA A 2 -3.75 -8.04 1.70
CA ALA A 2 -3.22 -6.75 2.17
C ALA A 2 -3.50 -6.45 3.67
N ALA A 3 -4.73 -6.72 4.14
CA ALA A 3 -5.06 -6.59 5.57
C ALA A 3 -4.23 -7.51 6.48
N TRP A 4 -3.91 -8.74 6.02
CA TRP A 4 -3.08 -9.67 6.77
C TRP A 4 -1.63 -9.17 6.88
N LEU A 5 -1.08 -8.62 5.79
CA LEU A 5 0.25 -7.98 5.81
C LEU A 5 0.31 -6.82 6.80
N ARG A 6 -0.75 -6.00 6.86
CA ARG A 6 -0.87 -4.89 7.81
C ARG A 6 -0.94 -5.37 9.26
N VAL A 7 -1.77 -6.38 9.55
CA VAL A 7 -1.88 -6.97 10.90
C VAL A 7 -0.55 -7.57 11.36
N ASN A 8 0.23 -8.15 10.44
CA ASN A 8 1.51 -8.79 10.75
C ASN A 8 2.73 -7.90 10.44
N ALA A 9 2.52 -6.60 10.24
CA ALA A 9 3.55 -5.71 9.69
C ALA A 9 4.83 -5.64 10.54
N GLU A 10 4.69 -5.74 11.86
CA GLU A 10 5.82 -5.69 12.79
C GLU A 10 6.66 -6.97 12.69
N ALA A 11 6.05 -8.14 12.88
CA ALA A 11 6.71 -9.45 12.75
C ALA A 11 7.36 -9.68 11.38
N LEU A 12 6.71 -9.24 10.30
CA LEU A 12 7.20 -9.38 8.93
C LEU A 12 8.17 -8.26 8.53
N ARG A 13 8.38 -7.25 9.38
CA ARG A 13 9.13 -6.02 9.06
C ARG A 13 8.62 -5.28 7.82
N VAL A 14 7.32 -5.31 7.55
CA VAL A 14 6.71 -4.53 6.48
C VAL A 14 7.05 -3.04 6.67
N LYS A 15 7.52 -2.42 5.60
CA LYS A 15 7.80 -1.00 5.49
C LYS A 15 6.55 -0.25 5.04
N TYR A 16 5.96 -0.69 3.92
CA TYR A 16 4.70 -0.14 3.40
C TYR A 16 3.99 -1.15 2.49
N VAL A 17 2.70 -0.94 2.28
CA VAL A 17 1.83 -1.69 1.37
C VAL A 17 1.09 -0.71 0.46
N ILE A 18 1.01 -1.02 -0.83
CA ILE A 18 0.16 -0.31 -1.78
C ILE A 18 -0.88 -1.29 -2.32
N TRP A 19 -2.15 -0.92 -2.18
CA TRP A 19 -3.29 -1.76 -2.58
C TRP A 19 -4.52 -0.91 -2.89
N GLN A 20 -5.22 -1.21 -3.99
CA GLN A 20 -6.46 -0.55 -4.41
C GLN A 20 -6.34 0.98 -4.47
N GLY A 21 -5.25 1.49 -5.08
CA GLY A 21 -5.02 2.93 -5.19
C GLY A 21 -4.72 3.63 -3.86
N ARG A 22 -4.30 2.88 -2.83
CA ARG A 22 -3.98 3.43 -1.51
C ARG A 22 -2.60 3.01 -1.03
N TYR A 23 -1.92 3.92 -0.37
CA TYR A 23 -0.66 3.71 0.32
C TYR A 23 -0.89 3.56 1.81
N TRP A 24 -0.25 2.59 2.44
CA TRP A 24 -0.26 2.43 3.89
C TRP A 24 1.14 2.07 4.40
N ASP A 25 1.56 2.73 5.47
CA ASP A 25 2.66 2.30 6.33
C ASP A 25 2.25 2.36 7.82
N PRO A 26 3.06 1.83 8.76
CA PRO A 26 2.73 1.83 10.18
C PRO A 26 2.48 3.20 10.82
N THR A 27 2.87 4.29 10.16
CA THR A 27 2.68 5.67 10.63
C THR A 27 1.52 6.39 9.93
N THR A 28 1.00 5.81 8.85
CA THR A 28 -0.11 6.37 8.06
C THR A 28 -1.44 6.22 8.81
N SER A 29 -2.22 7.29 8.85
CA SER A 29 -3.62 7.23 9.31
C SER A 29 -4.55 6.82 8.17
N ASP A 30 -5.59 6.04 8.47
CA ASP A 30 -6.55 5.61 7.45
C ASP A 30 -7.45 6.76 7.00
N GLN A 31 -7.57 6.90 5.68
CA GLN A 31 -8.56 7.72 5.00
C GLN A 31 -9.49 6.78 4.24
N GLU A 32 -10.80 7.00 4.34
CA GLU A 32 -11.81 6.17 3.65
C GLU A 32 -11.66 4.67 3.95
N GLY A 33 -11.21 4.34 5.17
CA GLY A 33 -11.06 2.97 5.65
C GLY A 33 -9.76 2.27 5.27
N TRP A 34 -8.86 2.89 4.49
CA TRP A 34 -7.56 2.30 4.17
C TRP A 34 -6.51 3.30 3.71
N GLY A 35 -5.49 3.49 4.53
CA GLY A 35 -4.28 4.26 4.21
C GLY A 35 -4.59 5.65 3.66
N GLU A 36 -3.63 6.26 2.98
CA GLU A 36 -3.84 7.48 2.22
C GLU A 36 -3.93 7.19 0.72
N ARG A 37 -4.39 8.18 -0.05
CA ARG A 37 -4.47 8.05 -1.51
C ARG A 37 -3.07 7.87 -2.10
N TYR A 38 -2.89 6.82 -2.91
CA TYR A 38 -1.66 6.63 -3.66
C TYR A 38 -1.60 7.59 -4.87
N THR A 39 -0.46 8.25 -5.05
CA THR A 39 -0.27 9.29 -6.08
C THR A 39 0.59 8.85 -7.26
N GLY A 40 1.03 7.58 -7.30
CA GLY A 40 1.87 7.06 -8.39
C GLY A 40 3.33 7.51 -8.32
N GLY A 41 3.71 8.27 -7.28
CA GLY A 41 5.06 8.81 -7.12
C GLY A 41 5.53 9.69 -8.27
N GLY A 42 4.61 10.20 -9.09
CA GLY A 42 4.89 10.97 -10.31
C GLY A 42 5.38 10.14 -11.52
N VAL A 43 5.45 8.82 -11.40
CA VAL A 43 5.97 7.92 -12.45
C VAL A 43 4.87 7.00 -12.99
N TYR A 44 3.98 6.52 -12.14
CA TYR A 44 2.93 5.57 -12.51
C TYR A 44 1.60 6.26 -12.80
N ASN A 45 0.89 5.78 -13.83
CA ASN A 45 -0.49 6.18 -14.08
C ASN A 45 -1.42 5.47 -13.10
N VAL A 46 -1.90 6.20 -12.10
CA VAL A 46 -2.77 5.63 -11.03
C VAL A 46 -4.17 5.23 -11.51
N ALA A 47 -4.54 5.55 -12.75
CA ALA A 47 -5.83 5.18 -13.32
C ALA A 47 -5.81 3.80 -14.01
N ASP A 48 -4.63 3.25 -14.32
CA ASP A 48 -4.53 1.91 -14.92
C ASP A 48 -4.45 0.80 -13.85
N PRO A 49 -4.84 -0.45 -14.16
CA PRO A 49 -4.89 -1.54 -13.18
C PRO A 49 -3.57 -1.78 -12.44
N THR A 50 -2.45 -1.76 -13.16
CA THR A 50 -1.13 -2.06 -12.61
C THR A 50 -0.54 -0.84 -11.91
N GLY A 51 -0.53 0.34 -12.54
CA GLY A 51 -0.04 1.59 -11.94
C GLY A 51 -0.84 2.00 -10.70
N GLY A 52 -2.15 1.76 -10.68
CA GLY A 52 -3.01 1.97 -9.51
C GLY A 52 -3.00 0.83 -8.49
N HIS A 53 -2.32 -0.29 -8.76
CA HIS A 53 -2.27 -1.47 -7.88
C HIS A 53 -3.66 -2.05 -7.55
N TYR A 54 -4.53 -2.14 -8.56
CA TYR A 54 -5.86 -2.74 -8.46
C TYR A 54 -5.84 -4.24 -8.75
N ASP A 55 -4.82 -4.73 -9.46
CA ASP A 55 -4.62 -6.12 -9.88
C ASP A 55 -3.57 -6.88 -9.05
N HIS A 56 -2.80 -6.19 -8.21
CA HIS A 56 -1.78 -6.79 -7.34
C HIS A 56 -1.54 -5.99 -6.05
N ILE A 57 -0.87 -6.61 -5.09
CA ILE A 57 -0.42 -5.96 -3.85
C ILE A 57 1.08 -5.70 -3.95
N HIS A 58 1.50 -4.46 -3.81
CA HIS A 58 2.92 -4.13 -3.65
C HIS A 58 3.24 -4.06 -2.16
N VAL A 59 4.30 -4.75 -1.75
CA VAL A 59 4.80 -4.72 -0.37
C VAL A 59 6.31 -4.51 -0.38
N SER A 60 6.77 -3.61 0.47
CA SER A 60 8.19 -3.40 0.74
C SER A 60 8.49 -3.74 2.20
N PHE A 61 9.69 -4.23 2.46
CA PHE A 61 10.15 -4.62 3.80
C PHE A 61 11.32 -3.74 4.25
N ARG A 62 11.50 -3.61 5.56
CA ARG A 62 12.67 -2.96 6.18
C ARG A 62 13.82 -3.96 6.19
N GLU A 63 15.04 -3.46 6.00
CA GLU A 63 16.28 -4.24 6.19
C GLU A 63 16.44 -4.66 7.66
#